data_AF-J1K1F6-F1
#
_entry.id   AF-J1K1F6-F1
#
_cell.length_a   1.000
_cell.length_b   1.000
_cell.length_c   1.000
_cell.angle_alpha   90.00
_cell.angle_beta   90.00
_cell.angle_gamma   90.00
#
_symmetry.space_group_name_H-M   'P 1'
#
loop_
_entity.id
_entity.type
_entity.pdbx_description
1 polymer ?
#
loop_
_entity_poly.entity_id
_entity_poly.type
_entity_poly.pdbx_seq_one_letter_code
_entity_poly.pdbx_strand_id
1 'polypeptide(L)'
;MQNSRYRSVAAAVSGIDNVLSQNISNFNELSVSVGAIQTNVAQGLIGVVRRFDIVGTPNVLSLTTAAGTTEARQVLTNLADGNLSANSSQAVTGGQLFATNSNIFNIANRTNLYLGSGNVNGGANSLPSFPVQGVSQTSVAAAFGSVDGYLTQHSNAISSLQTEYEIIDDLNRGTAGVVQRVAPAEEGAPATNQLVLTAIDGTAGEPGAAQKLSNLAAATLSSNSTDAVTGAQLFATNTNVTNIDDRVTSVEGDVNTIGDTITTIQGDVTNITNQVTSGTAGVVQRVAPEQANGPATNALVLTAINGTAAQPGAAQRLSNLAA
;
A
#
# COMPACT_ATOMS: atom_id res chain seq x y z
N MET A 1 -84.77 -72.20 -57.33
CA MET A 1 -86.18 -72.60 -57.17
C MET A 1 -87.13 -71.37 -57.15
N GLN A 2 -86.98 -70.45 -58.11
CA GLN A 2 -87.97 -69.39 -58.31
C GLN A 2 -88.91 -69.83 -59.45
N ASN A 3 -90.18 -70.06 -59.08
CA ASN A 3 -91.37 -69.97 -59.93
C ASN A 3 -91.45 -70.75 -61.26
N SER A 4 -90.79 -71.91 -61.38
CA SER A 4 -90.94 -72.79 -62.55
C SER A 4 -92.03 -73.85 -62.29
N ARG A 5 -93.08 -73.90 -63.12
CA ARG A 5 -94.07 -75.00 -63.11
C ARG A 5 -93.50 -76.22 -63.81
N TYR A 6 -93.12 -77.26 -63.05
CA TYR A 6 -92.56 -78.50 -63.62
C TYR A 6 -93.67 -79.39 -64.19
N ARG A 7 -93.50 -79.85 -65.45
CA ARG A 7 -94.50 -80.67 -66.18
C ARG A 7 -94.50 -82.15 -65.77
N SER A 8 -93.52 -82.59 -64.99
CA SER A 8 -93.40 -83.95 -64.45
C SER A 8 -92.49 -83.95 -63.21
N VAL A 9 -92.56 -85.02 -62.41
CA VAL A 9 -91.65 -85.25 -61.27
C VAL A 9 -90.19 -85.28 -61.74
N ALA A 10 -89.91 -85.91 -62.90
CA ALA A 10 -88.57 -85.95 -63.47
C ALA A 10 -88.02 -84.55 -63.80
N ALA A 11 -88.84 -83.65 -64.32
CA ALA A 11 -88.43 -82.27 -64.59
C ALA A 11 -88.16 -81.47 -63.29
N ALA A 12 -88.90 -81.74 -62.22
CA ALA A 12 -88.67 -81.13 -60.91
C ALA A 12 -87.36 -81.62 -60.27
N VAL A 13 -87.08 -82.93 -60.34
CA VAL A 13 -85.83 -83.53 -59.84
C VAL A 13 -84.63 -83.02 -60.64
N SER A 14 -84.71 -82.90 -61.96
CA SER A 14 -83.66 -82.29 -62.78
C SER A 14 -83.44 -80.80 -62.46
N GLY A 15 -84.52 -80.07 -62.16
CA GLY A 15 -84.42 -78.68 -61.68
C GLY A 15 -83.68 -78.56 -60.35
N ILE A 16 -83.92 -79.50 -59.42
CA ILE A 16 -83.19 -79.58 -58.15
C ILE A 16 -81.71 -79.91 -58.40
N ASP A 17 -81.41 -80.88 -59.28
CA ASP A 17 -80.05 -81.31 -59.60
C ASP A 17 -79.20 -80.17 -60.22
N ASN A 18 -79.80 -79.39 -61.13
CA ASN A 18 -79.15 -78.21 -61.71
C ASN A 18 -78.83 -77.15 -60.64
N VAL A 19 -79.77 -76.87 -59.73
CA VAL A 19 -79.55 -75.92 -58.62
C VAL A 19 -78.47 -76.45 -57.67
N LEU A 20 -78.49 -77.75 -57.38
CA LEU A 20 -77.49 -78.36 -56.50
C LEU A 20 -76.09 -78.31 -57.13
N SER A 21 -75.98 -78.58 -58.44
CA SER A 21 -74.74 -78.47 -59.20
C SER A 21 -74.21 -77.03 -59.23
N GLN A 22 -75.07 -76.05 -59.47
CA GLN A 22 -74.69 -74.63 -59.40
C GLN A 22 -74.24 -74.24 -57.99
N ASN A 23 -74.94 -74.73 -56.95
CA ASN A 23 -74.56 -74.48 -55.56
C ASN A 23 -73.19 -75.09 -55.23
N ILE A 24 -72.88 -76.28 -55.73
CA ILE A 24 -71.56 -76.91 -55.59
C ILE A 24 -70.49 -76.07 -56.28
N SER A 25 -70.74 -75.58 -57.51
CA SER A 25 -69.81 -74.70 -58.21
C SER A 25 -69.56 -73.40 -57.44
N ASN A 26 -70.63 -72.73 -57.00
CA ASN A 26 -70.54 -71.51 -56.20
C ASN A 26 -69.76 -71.74 -54.90
N PHE A 27 -69.95 -72.90 -54.26
CA PHE A 27 -69.22 -73.26 -53.04
C PHE A 27 -67.73 -73.51 -53.30
N ASN A 28 -67.39 -74.16 -54.42
CA ASN A 28 -66.00 -74.37 -54.82
C ASN A 28 -65.30 -73.04 -55.13
N GLU A 29 -65.95 -72.12 -55.85
CA GLU A 29 -65.42 -70.78 -56.12
C GLU A 29 -65.22 -69.99 -54.82
N LEU A 30 -66.18 -70.04 -53.90
CA LEU A 30 -66.06 -69.43 -52.58
C LEU A 30 -64.88 -70.03 -51.79
N SER A 31 -64.72 -71.35 -51.83
CA SER A 31 -63.61 -72.04 -51.15
C SER A 31 -62.25 -71.60 -51.69
N VAL A 32 -62.12 -71.47 -53.02
CA VAL A 32 -60.91 -70.95 -53.67
C VAL A 32 -60.64 -69.49 -53.24
N SER A 33 -61.66 -68.64 -53.24
CA SER A 33 -61.53 -67.24 -52.84
C SER A 33 -61.12 -67.09 -51.36
N VAL A 34 -61.72 -67.88 -50.46
CA VAL A 34 -61.36 -67.91 -49.04
C VAL A 34 -59.93 -68.42 -48.85
N GLY A 35 -59.52 -69.46 -49.58
CA GLY A 35 -58.15 -69.98 -49.55
C GLY A 35 -57.11 -68.94 -50.01
N ALA A 36 -57.43 -68.15 -51.03
CA ALA A 36 -56.58 -67.05 -51.51
C ALA A 36 -56.46 -65.93 -50.45
N ILE A 37 -57.56 -65.55 -49.80
CA ILE A 37 -57.54 -64.56 -48.70
C ILE A 37 -56.69 -65.07 -47.54
N GLN A 38 -56.85 -66.32 -47.12
CA GLN A 38 -56.05 -66.93 -46.06
C GLN A 38 -54.56 -66.91 -46.40
N THR A 39 -54.20 -67.25 -47.64
CA THR A 39 -52.82 -67.21 -48.13
C THR A 39 -52.26 -65.79 -48.11
N ASN A 40 -53.01 -64.81 -48.61
CA ASN A 40 -52.58 -63.41 -48.64
C ASN A 40 -52.42 -62.80 -47.24
N VAL A 41 -53.27 -63.16 -46.28
CA VAL A 41 -53.12 -62.76 -44.87
C VAL A 41 -51.91 -63.44 -44.23
N ALA A 42 -51.72 -64.75 -44.46
CA ALA A 42 -50.58 -65.50 -43.93
C ALA A 42 -49.23 -65.01 -44.48
N GLN A 43 -49.21 -64.56 -45.74
CA GLN A 43 -48.02 -63.96 -46.38
C GLN A 43 -47.89 -62.46 -46.09
N GLY A 44 -48.83 -61.84 -45.38
CA GLY A 44 -48.81 -60.41 -45.09
C GLY A 44 -49.06 -59.50 -46.29
N LEU A 45 -49.49 -60.05 -47.44
CA LEU A 45 -49.91 -59.30 -48.62
C LEU A 45 -51.21 -58.51 -48.35
N ILE A 46 -52.02 -58.97 -47.39
CA ILE A 46 -53.17 -58.26 -46.83
C ILE A 46 -52.95 -58.11 -45.32
N GLY A 47 -52.55 -56.90 -44.89
CA GLY A 47 -52.50 -56.47 -43.49
C GLY A 47 -51.30 -56.97 -42.66
N VAL A 48 -50.12 -56.34 -42.79
CA VAL A 48 -48.96 -56.52 -41.86
C VAL A 48 -49.16 -55.86 -40.49
N VAL A 49 -50.34 -55.29 -40.28
CA VAL A 49 -50.68 -54.51 -39.10
C VAL A 49 -51.89 -55.13 -38.43
N ARG A 50 -51.70 -55.62 -37.20
CA ARG A 50 -52.80 -56.13 -36.37
C ARG A 50 -53.09 -55.12 -35.27
N ARG A 51 -54.37 -54.76 -35.15
CA ARG A 51 -54.87 -54.03 -33.99
C ARG A 51 -54.99 -55.03 -32.84
N PHE A 52 -54.30 -54.77 -31.74
CA PHE A 52 -54.47 -55.52 -30.50
C PHE A 52 -55.43 -54.75 -29.60
N ASP A 53 -56.54 -55.39 -29.21
CA ASP A 53 -57.38 -54.93 -28.11
C ASP A 53 -57.02 -55.78 -26.88
N ILE A 54 -55.85 -55.51 -26.29
CA ILE A 54 -55.44 -56.11 -25.01
C ILE A 54 -56.17 -55.37 -23.89
N VAL A 55 -56.78 -56.11 -22.96
CA VAL A 55 -57.44 -55.54 -21.77
C VAL A 55 -56.43 -54.66 -21.02
N GLY A 56 -56.70 -53.35 -20.96
CA GLY A 56 -55.87 -52.34 -20.30
C GLY A 56 -55.10 -51.37 -21.22
N THR A 57 -54.99 -51.65 -22.53
CA THR A 57 -54.41 -50.71 -23.52
C THR A 57 -55.17 -50.74 -24.86
N PRO A 58 -56.41 -50.22 -24.92
CA PRO A 58 -57.16 -50.20 -26.17
C PRO A 58 -56.48 -49.29 -27.22
N ASN A 59 -56.54 -49.68 -28.50
CA ASN A 59 -56.05 -48.93 -29.68
C ASN A 59 -54.53 -48.96 -29.94
N VAL A 60 -53.83 -50.07 -29.70
CA VAL A 60 -52.42 -50.22 -30.09
C VAL A 60 -52.30 -50.88 -31.46
N LEU A 61 -51.58 -50.22 -32.36
CA LEU A 61 -51.23 -50.70 -33.68
C LEU A 61 -49.80 -51.26 -33.65
N SER A 62 -49.63 -52.56 -33.90
CA SER A 62 -48.31 -53.22 -33.86
C SER A 62 -47.94 -53.84 -35.20
N LEU A 63 -46.67 -53.72 -35.56
CA LEU A 63 -46.06 -54.46 -36.67
C LEU A 63 -45.77 -55.88 -36.19
N THR A 64 -46.39 -56.87 -36.81
CA THR A 64 -46.13 -58.28 -36.51
C THR A 64 -45.22 -58.91 -37.55
N THR A 65 -44.51 -59.97 -37.18
CA THR A 65 -43.82 -60.83 -38.15
C THR A 65 -44.84 -61.47 -39.11
N ALA A 66 -44.38 -62.07 -40.22
CA ALA A 66 -45.26 -62.85 -41.11
C ALA A 66 -46.00 -63.99 -40.37
N ALA A 67 -45.41 -64.54 -39.32
CA ALA A 67 -46.02 -65.53 -38.44
C ALA A 67 -47.03 -64.94 -37.43
N GLY A 68 -47.24 -63.62 -37.42
CA GLY A 68 -48.19 -62.93 -36.55
C GLY A 68 -47.70 -62.71 -35.11
N THR A 69 -46.40 -62.87 -34.85
CA THR A 69 -45.80 -62.68 -33.53
C THR A 69 -45.21 -61.27 -33.37
N THR A 70 -45.08 -60.80 -32.13
CA THR A 70 -44.49 -59.49 -31.78
C THR A 70 -43.06 -59.58 -31.25
N GLU A 71 -42.48 -60.79 -31.21
CA GLU A 71 -41.20 -61.07 -30.54
C GLU A 71 -39.97 -60.50 -31.27
N ALA A 72 -40.09 -60.13 -32.55
CA ALA A 72 -39.00 -59.56 -33.33
C ALA A 72 -39.25 -58.09 -33.66
N ARG A 73 -38.34 -57.21 -33.21
CA ARG A 73 -38.35 -55.77 -33.57
C ARG A 73 -38.33 -55.59 -35.08
N GLN A 74 -39.24 -54.77 -35.61
CA GLN A 74 -39.32 -54.43 -37.03
C GLN A 74 -38.75 -53.03 -37.26
N VAL A 75 -38.05 -52.85 -38.38
CA VAL A 75 -37.66 -51.51 -38.85
C VAL A 75 -38.73 -51.01 -39.80
N LEU A 76 -39.33 -49.86 -39.49
CA LEU A 76 -40.21 -49.17 -40.42
C LEU A 76 -39.37 -48.27 -41.32
N THR A 77 -39.42 -48.51 -42.63
CA THR A 77 -38.66 -47.75 -43.64
C THR A 77 -39.61 -46.98 -44.57
N ASN A 78 -39.06 -46.12 -45.43
CA ASN A 78 -39.81 -45.27 -46.37
C ASN A 78 -40.80 -44.28 -45.69
N LEU A 79 -40.53 -43.90 -44.44
CA LEU A 79 -41.20 -42.76 -43.83
C LEU A 79 -40.69 -41.47 -44.47
N ALA A 80 -41.60 -40.59 -44.85
CA ALA A 80 -41.27 -39.18 -45.05
C ALA A 80 -40.94 -38.53 -43.70
N ASP A 81 -40.12 -37.48 -43.72
CA ASP A 81 -39.82 -36.69 -42.53
C ASP A 81 -41.10 -36.13 -41.91
N GLY A 82 -41.29 -36.38 -40.61
CA GLY A 82 -42.43 -35.86 -39.87
C GLY A 82 -42.34 -34.36 -39.67
N ASN A 83 -43.46 -33.67 -39.67
CA ASN A 83 -43.53 -32.27 -39.28
C ASN A 83 -43.10 -32.12 -37.80
N LEU A 84 -42.07 -31.32 -37.54
CA LEU A 84 -41.55 -31.06 -36.20
C LEU A 84 -42.27 -29.85 -35.61
N SER A 85 -43.42 -30.08 -34.99
CA SER A 85 -44.17 -29.05 -34.27
C SER A 85 -44.72 -29.59 -32.94
N ALA A 86 -45.03 -28.70 -32.00
CA ALA A 86 -45.40 -29.07 -30.62
C ALA A 86 -46.62 -30.01 -30.52
N ASN A 87 -47.51 -30.00 -31.51
CA ASN A 87 -48.73 -30.82 -31.55
C ASN A 87 -48.69 -31.90 -32.64
N SER A 88 -47.50 -32.20 -33.19
CA SER A 88 -47.37 -33.22 -34.23
C SER A 88 -47.50 -34.62 -33.65
N SER A 89 -48.32 -35.45 -34.28
CA SER A 89 -48.42 -36.89 -34.01
C SER A 89 -47.76 -37.72 -35.11
N GLN A 90 -46.89 -37.09 -35.93
CA GLN A 90 -46.17 -37.77 -37.01
C GLN A 90 -44.92 -38.46 -36.46
N ALA A 91 -44.59 -39.61 -37.04
CA ALA A 91 -43.35 -40.30 -36.71
C ALA A 91 -42.13 -39.51 -37.22
N VAL A 92 -41.03 -39.56 -36.46
CA VAL A 92 -39.75 -38.93 -36.85
C VAL A 92 -38.85 -39.96 -37.51
N THR A 93 -38.11 -39.53 -38.53
CA THR A 93 -37.14 -40.41 -39.22
C THR A 93 -35.77 -40.37 -38.52
N GLY A 94 -34.93 -41.35 -38.86
CA GLY A 94 -33.53 -41.34 -38.43
C GLY A 94 -32.74 -40.11 -38.91
N GLY A 95 -33.09 -39.54 -40.07
CA GLY A 95 -32.46 -38.33 -40.59
C GLY A 95 -32.73 -37.10 -39.72
N GLN A 96 -33.97 -36.93 -39.26
CA GLN A 96 -34.36 -35.84 -38.37
C GLN A 96 -33.69 -35.94 -36.99
N LEU A 97 -33.61 -37.15 -36.44
CA LEU A 97 -32.91 -37.40 -35.17
C LEU A 97 -31.39 -37.18 -35.33
N PHE A 98 -30.81 -37.61 -36.45
CA PHE A 98 -29.40 -37.39 -36.76
C PHE A 98 -29.05 -35.90 -36.88
N ALA A 99 -29.89 -35.11 -37.56
CA ALA A 99 -29.72 -33.66 -37.66
C ALA A 99 -29.75 -32.99 -36.27
N THR A 100 -30.68 -33.40 -35.41
CA THR A 100 -30.74 -32.94 -34.01
C THR A 100 -29.47 -33.30 -33.25
N ASN A 101 -29.02 -34.55 -33.32
CA ASN A 101 -27.81 -34.99 -32.65
C ASN A 101 -26.55 -34.28 -33.16
N SER A 102 -26.48 -33.99 -34.45
CA SER A 102 -25.39 -33.22 -35.06
C SER A 102 -25.36 -31.78 -34.53
N ASN A 103 -26.53 -31.14 -34.39
CA ASN A 103 -26.63 -29.81 -33.78
C ASN A 103 -26.20 -29.80 -32.32
N ILE A 104 -26.62 -30.80 -31.52
CA ILE A 104 -26.20 -30.96 -30.12
C ILE A 104 -24.68 -31.12 -30.03
N PHE A 105 -24.10 -31.97 -30.89
CA PHE A 105 -22.65 -32.16 -30.96
C PHE A 105 -21.90 -30.87 -31.31
N ASN A 106 -22.41 -30.11 -32.28
CA ASN A 106 -21.83 -28.81 -32.65
C ASN A 106 -21.90 -27.80 -31.51
N ILE A 107 -23.02 -27.75 -30.77
CA ILE A 107 -23.17 -26.89 -29.59
C ILE A 107 -22.14 -27.28 -28.53
N ALA A 108 -21.99 -28.56 -28.22
CA ALA A 108 -21.02 -29.03 -27.23
C ALA A 108 -19.57 -28.67 -27.61
N ASN A 109 -19.20 -28.84 -28.87
CA ASN A 109 -17.86 -28.46 -29.37
C ASN A 109 -17.62 -26.95 -29.28
N ARG A 110 -18.61 -26.13 -29.66
CA ARG A 110 -18.51 -24.67 -29.57
C ARG A 110 -18.36 -24.21 -28.11
N THR A 111 -19.14 -24.78 -27.20
CA THR A 111 -19.03 -24.50 -25.77
C THR A 111 -17.63 -24.82 -25.24
N ASN A 112 -17.06 -25.98 -25.62
CA ASN A 112 -15.70 -26.34 -25.21
C ASN A 112 -14.63 -25.39 -25.77
N LEU A 113 -14.75 -24.99 -27.04
CA LEU A 113 -13.83 -24.01 -27.64
C LEU A 113 -13.86 -22.68 -26.88
N TYR A 114 -15.05 -22.16 -26.55
CA TYR A 114 -15.18 -20.87 -25.86
C TYR A 114 -14.80 -20.93 -24.38
N LEU A 115 -14.93 -22.08 -23.73
CA LEU A 115 -14.57 -22.26 -22.31
C LEU A 115 -13.13 -22.79 -22.12
N GLY A 116 -12.35 -22.98 -23.19
CA GLY A 116 -10.95 -23.41 -23.07
C GLY A 116 -10.77 -24.88 -22.68
N SER A 117 -11.77 -25.74 -22.92
CA SER A 117 -11.68 -27.20 -22.75
C SER A 117 -11.23 -27.87 -24.06
N GLY A 118 -10.27 -28.79 -23.99
CA GLY A 118 -9.86 -29.61 -25.13
C GLY A 118 -10.80 -30.80 -25.38
N ASN A 119 -11.47 -30.82 -26.54
CA ASN A 119 -12.07 -31.99 -27.22
C ASN A 119 -13.21 -32.77 -26.49
N VAL A 120 -14.42 -32.83 -27.07
CA VAL A 120 -15.55 -33.68 -26.61
C VAL A 120 -15.59 -35.07 -27.29
N ASN A 121 -14.53 -35.48 -27.97
CA ASN A 121 -14.52 -36.76 -28.70
C ASN A 121 -14.37 -37.97 -27.77
N GLY A 122 -15.46 -38.39 -27.12
CA GLY A 122 -15.68 -39.75 -26.60
C GLY A 122 -14.75 -40.27 -25.48
N GLY A 123 -13.75 -39.49 -25.06
CA GLY A 123 -12.90 -39.74 -23.88
C GLY A 123 -13.22 -38.74 -22.78
N ALA A 124 -13.07 -39.15 -21.51
CA ALA A 124 -13.42 -38.38 -20.32
C ALA A 124 -13.23 -36.87 -20.46
N ASN A 125 -14.31 -36.10 -20.26
CA ASN A 125 -14.32 -34.63 -20.30
C ASN A 125 -13.12 -34.04 -19.53
N SER A 126 -12.12 -33.49 -20.23
CA SER A 126 -11.14 -32.64 -19.57
C SER A 126 -11.84 -31.36 -19.13
N LEU A 127 -11.73 -31.01 -17.85
CA LEU A 127 -12.26 -29.75 -17.33
C LEU A 127 -11.67 -28.55 -18.10
N PRO A 128 -12.42 -27.46 -18.28
CA PRO A 128 -11.85 -26.21 -18.79
C PRO A 128 -10.72 -25.73 -17.89
N SER A 129 -9.75 -25.02 -18.45
CA SER A 129 -8.63 -24.44 -17.70
C SER A 129 -8.51 -22.95 -18.00
N PHE A 130 -8.81 -22.11 -17.01
CA PHE A 130 -8.65 -20.66 -17.05
C PHE A 130 -7.47 -20.26 -16.15
N PRO A 131 -6.27 -19.99 -16.67
CA PRO A 131 -5.15 -19.56 -15.85
C PRO A 131 -5.37 -18.13 -15.34
N VAL A 132 -5.47 -17.96 -14.02
CA VAL A 132 -5.50 -16.65 -13.36
C VAL A 132 -4.28 -16.58 -12.44
N GLN A 133 -3.34 -15.68 -12.75
CA GLN A 133 -2.06 -15.55 -12.03
C GLN A 133 -1.29 -16.87 -11.84
N GLY A 134 -1.30 -17.73 -12.86
CA GLY A 134 -0.61 -19.03 -12.83
C GLY A 134 -1.38 -20.16 -12.14
N VAL A 135 -2.53 -19.88 -11.53
CA VAL A 135 -3.43 -20.90 -10.97
C VAL A 135 -4.50 -21.25 -12.02
N SER A 136 -4.60 -22.53 -12.38
CA SER A 136 -5.63 -23.02 -13.30
C SER A 136 -6.98 -23.11 -12.58
N GLN A 137 -7.98 -22.42 -13.13
CA GLN A 137 -9.36 -22.43 -12.63
C GLN A 137 -10.23 -23.30 -13.54
N THR A 138 -11.12 -24.09 -12.96
CA THR A 138 -11.92 -25.10 -13.68
C THR A 138 -13.33 -24.63 -14.04
N SER A 139 -13.64 -23.36 -13.80
CA SER A 139 -14.88 -22.73 -14.23
C SER A 139 -14.69 -21.23 -14.40
N VAL A 140 -15.56 -20.64 -15.23
CA VAL A 140 -15.63 -19.18 -15.42
C VAL A 140 -15.92 -18.47 -14.09
N ALA A 141 -16.81 -19.02 -13.26
CA ALA A 141 -17.13 -18.47 -11.94
C ALA A 141 -15.91 -18.45 -11.00
N ALA A 142 -15.13 -19.54 -10.96
CA ALA A 142 -13.91 -19.61 -10.15
C ALA A 142 -12.83 -18.65 -10.67
N ALA A 143 -12.69 -18.52 -12.00
CA ALA A 143 -11.77 -17.57 -12.61
C ALA A 143 -12.12 -16.12 -12.26
N PHE A 144 -13.38 -15.71 -12.43
CA PHE A 144 -13.83 -14.37 -12.07
C PHE A 144 -13.78 -14.12 -10.55
N GLY A 145 -14.12 -15.10 -9.72
CA GLY A 145 -13.97 -14.98 -8.26
C GLY A 145 -12.50 -14.80 -7.83
N SER A 146 -11.57 -15.45 -8.52
CA SER A 146 -10.13 -15.25 -8.28
C SER A 146 -9.67 -13.85 -8.70
N VAL A 147 -10.08 -13.39 -9.89
CA VAL A 147 -9.80 -12.01 -10.36
C VAL A 147 -10.36 -10.98 -9.37
N ASP A 148 -11.60 -11.14 -8.93
CA ASP A 148 -12.25 -10.26 -7.94
C ASP A 148 -11.49 -10.23 -6.61
N GLY A 149 -11.06 -11.40 -6.12
CA GLY A 149 -10.22 -11.50 -4.93
C GLY A 149 -8.87 -10.78 -5.06
N TYR A 150 -8.24 -10.83 -6.24
CA TYR A 150 -7.01 -10.09 -6.51
C TYR A 150 -7.26 -8.57 -6.64
N LEU A 151 -8.35 -8.17 -7.28
CA LEU A 151 -8.75 -6.77 -7.38
C LEU A 151 -9.05 -6.17 -6.00
N THR A 152 -9.70 -6.95 -5.12
CA THR A 152 -9.94 -6.57 -3.73
C THR A 152 -8.62 -6.39 -2.97
N GLN A 153 -7.67 -7.33 -3.11
CA GLN A 153 -6.34 -7.20 -2.50
C GLN A 153 -5.59 -5.96 -3.01
N HIS A 154 -5.62 -5.70 -4.31
CA HIS A 154 -5.02 -4.50 -4.88
C HIS A 154 -5.70 -3.22 -4.36
N SER A 155 -7.04 -3.21 -4.26
CA SER A 155 -7.79 -2.08 -3.70
C SER A 155 -7.39 -1.80 -2.25
N ASN A 156 -7.24 -2.85 -1.44
CA ASN A 156 -6.80 -2.72 -0.05
C ASN A 156 -5.36 -2.20 0.04
N ALA A 157 -4.44 -2.73 -0.79
CA ALA A 157 -3.06 -2.26 -0.83
C ALA A 157 -2.96 -0.78 -1.25
N ILE A 158 -3.75 -0.35 -2.24
CA ILE A 158 -3.83 1.05 -2.66
C ILE A 158 -4.36 1.92 -1.52
N SER A 159 -5.41 1.47 -0.81
CA SER A 159 -5.96 2.20 0.34
C SER A 159 -4.92 2.36 1.46
N SER A 160 -4.14 1.32 1.75
CA SER A 160 -3.04 1.42 2.74
C SER A 160 -1.96 2.42 2.32
N LEU A 161 -1.59 2.48 1.03
CA LEU A 161 -0.67 3.50 0.50
C LEU A 161 -1.26 4.91 0.57
N GLN A 162 -2.59 5.05 0.47
CA GLN A 162 -3.26 6.33 0.67
C GLN A 162 -3.26 6.77 2.14
N THR A 163 -3.30 5.86 3.10
CA THR A 163 -3.10 6.22 4.52
C THR A 163 -1.67 6.71 4.78
N GLU A 164 -0.67 6.16 4.09
CA GLU A 164 0.72 6.68 4.14
C GLU A 164 0.84 8.13 3.62
N TYR A 165 -0.14 8.61 2.84
CA TYR A 165 -0.21 10.00 2.38
C TYR A 165 -0.45 11.02 3.52
N GLU A 166 -0.96 10.61 4.69
CA GLU A 166 -1.06 11.50 5.85
C GLU A 166 0.31 12.07 6.24
N ILE A 167 1.40 11.31 6.03
CA ILE A 167 2.78 11.78 6.29
C ILE A 167 3.16 12.96 5.39
N ILE A 168 2.67 13.02 4.14
CA ILE A 168 2.95 14.15 3.24
C ILE A 168 2.21 15.40 3.71
N ASP A 169 0.97 15.26 4.15
CA ASP A 169 0.23 16.39 4.72
C ASP A 169 0.88 16.86 6.02
N ASP A 170 1.25 15.94 6.92
CA ASP A 170 1.96 16.26 8.15
C ASP A 170 3.32 16.92 7.89
N LEU A 171 4.07 16.46 6.89
CA LEU A 171 5.33 17.09 6.51
C LEU A 171 5.11 18.50 5.95
N ASN A 172 4.08 18.70 5.11
CA ASN A 172 3.72 20.01 4.57
C ASN A 172 3.22 20.97 5.67
N ARG A 173 2.52 20.45 6.68
CA ARG A 173 2.07 21.21 7.85
C ARG A 173 3.18 21.43 8.87
N GLY A 174 4.27 20.66 8.77
CA GLY A 174 5.40 20.67 9.70
C GLY A 174 5.12 19.97 11.02
N THR A 175 4.15 19.06 11.07
CA THR A 175 3.82 18.21 12.24
C THR A 175 4.60 16.89 12.24
N ALA A 176 5.28 16.55 11.15
CA ALA A 176 6.20 15.42 11.04
C ALA A 176 7.60 15.83 10.55
N GLY A 177 8.59 14.97 10.80
CA GLY A 177 10.00 15.18 10.44
C GLY A 177 10.89 15.50 11.64
N VAL A 178 12.19 15.71 11.37
CA VAL A 178 13.24 16.01 12.38
C VAL A 178 13.17 17.43 12.92
N VAL A 179 12.52 18.34 12.19
CA VAL A 179 12.21 19.71 12.63
C VAL A 179 10.72 19.88 12.50
N GLN A 180 10.04 20.15 13.60
CA GLN A 180 8.58 20.30 13.63
C GLN A 180 8.21 21.71 14.09
N ARG A 181 7.04 22.19 13.65
CA ARG A 181 6.45 23.45 14.09
C ARG A 181 5.72 23.22 15.40
N VAL A 182 5.94 24.11 16.37
CA VAL A 182 5.23 24.03 17.65
C VAL A 182 3.78 24.47 17.46
N ALA A 183 2.83 23.59 17.78
CA ALA A 183 1.41 23.91 17.73
C ALA A 183 1.05 25.01 18.75
N PRO A 184 0.06 25.87 18.47
CA PRO A 184 -0.50 26.76 19.48
C PRO A 184 -1.09 25.95 20.65
N ALA A 185 -1.12 26.53 21.85
CA ALA A 185 -1.60 25.86 23.06
C ALA A 185 -3.11 25.53 23.03
N GLU A 186 -3.88 26.24 22.21
CA GLU A 186 -5.33 26.12 22.08
C GLU A 186 -5.70 26.16 20.59
N GLU A 187 -6.78 25.50 20.21
CA GLU A 187 -7.28 25.54 18.83
C GLU A 187 -7.72 26.96 18.45
N GLY A 188 -7.22 27.47 17.32
CA GLY A 188 -7.49 28.83 16.84
C GLY A 188 -6.59 29.93 17.42
N ALA A 189 -5.67 29.60 18.33
CA ALA A 189 -4.65 30.54 18.78
C ALA A 189 -3.63 30.88 17.66
N PRO A 190 -2.99 32.06 17.69
CA PRO A 190 -2.01 32.45 16.67
C PRO A 190 -0.83 31.47 16.62
N ALA A 191 -0.24 31.33 15.43
CA ALA A 191 0.93 30.49 15.22
C ALA A 191 2.08 30.92 16.15
N THR A 192 2.77 29.95 16.74
CA THR A 192 3.90 30.17 17.66
C THR A 192 5.15 30.73 16.96
N ASN A 193 5.25 30.57 15.63
CA ASN A 193 6.45 30.83 14.83
C ASN A 193 7.71 30.16 15.39
N GLN A 194 7.54 29.00 16.04
CA GLN A 194 8.63 28.26 16.65
C GLN A 194 8.82 26.92 15.93
N LEU A 195 10.08 26.59 15.68
CA LEU A 195 10.51 25.27 15.20
C LEU A 195 11.35 24.59 16.28
N VAL A 196 11.22 23.28 16.40
CA VAL A 196 12.00 22.46 17.33
C VAL A 196 12.60 21.27 16.62
N LEU A 197 13.82 20.90 16.98
CA LEU A 197 14.42 19.63 16.59
C LEU A 197 13.83 18.53 17.46
N THR A 198 13.36 17.45 16.84
CA THR A 198 12.77 16.30 17.53
C THR A 198 13.72 15.10 17.49
N ALA A 199 13.77 14.34 18.58
CA ALA A 199 14.39 13.02 18.61
C ALA A 199 13.56 12.01 17.82
N ILE A 200 14.09 10.80 17.64
CA ILE A 200 13.27 9.68 17.16
C ILE A 200 12.07 9.51 18.10
N ASP A 201 10.89 9.32 17.51
CA ASP A 201 9.58 9.25 18.19
C ASP A 201 9.18 10.50 19.00
N GLY A 202 9.93 11.60 18.90
CA GLY A 202 9.60 12.89 19.53
C GLY A 202 8.59 13.71 18.70
N THR A 203 7.85 14.57 19.38
CA THR A 203 6.90 15.51 18.77
C THR A 203 7.28 16.96 19.06
N ALA A 204 6.63 17.93 18.42
CA ALA A 204 6.90 19.34 18.71
C ALA A 204 6.60 19.74 20.17
N GLY A 205 5.60 19.11 20.80
CA GLY A 205 5.24 19.34 22.21
C GLY A 205 6.13 18.58 23.19
N GLU A 206 6.63 17.42 22.76
CA GLU A 206 7.51 16.54 23.54
C GLU A 206 8.71 16.14 22.67
N PRO A 207 9.70 17.03 22.48
CA PRO A 207 10.77 16.81 21.50
C PRO A 207 11.72 15.64 21.83
N GLY A 208 11.65 15.11 23.05
CA GLY A 208 12.56 14.09 23.55
C GLY A 208 13.94 14.65 23.91
N ALA A 209 14.99 13.87 23.66
CA ALA A 209 16.37 14.28 23.96
C ALA A 209 16.80 15.49 23.10
N ALA A 210 17.65 16.35 23.64
CA ALA A 210 18.19 17.49 22.91
C ALA A 210 19.06 17.04 21.73
N GLN A 211 18.92 17.72 20.59
CA GLN A 211 19.63 17.41 19.35
C GLN A 211 20.76 18.41 19.09
N LYS A 212 21.87 17.93 18.52
CA LYS A 212 22.92 18.81 17.99
C LYS A 212 22.63 19.14 16.54
N LEU A 213 22.51 20.43 16.20
CA LEU A 213 22.52 20.88 14.82
C LEU A 213 23.96 21.06 14.35
N SER A 214 24.40 20.22 13.41
CA SER A 214 25.77 20.22 12.88
C SER A 214 25.75 20.44 11.37
N ASN A 215 26.94 20.58 10.76
CA ASN A 215 27.09 20.88 9.33
C ASN A 215 26.44 22.21 8.91
N LEU A 216 26.39 23.17 9.82
CA LEU A 216 25.97 24.53 9.54
C LEU A 216 27.14 25.32 8.97
N ALA A 217 26.95 25.98 7.83
CA ALA A 217 27.93 26.92 7.30
C ALA A 217 28.07 28.11 8.26
N ALA A 218 29.25 28.74 8.29
CA ALA A 218 29.44 29.95 9.09
C ALA A 218 28.47 31.06 8.64
N ALA A 219 27.76 31.65 9.60
CA ALA A 219 26.84 32.75 9.35
C ALA A 219 27.56 33.97 8.78
N THR A 220 26.88 34.74 7.93
CA THR A 220 27.35 36.10 7.65
C THR A 220 27.03 36.98 8.86
N LEU A 221 28.06 37.60 9.45
CA LEU A 221 27.90 38.47 10.62
C LEU A 221 27.65 39.91 10.15
N SER A 222 26.40 40.37 10.26
CA SER A 222 25.98 41.74 9.96
C SER A 222 24.82 42.16 10.87
N SER A 223 24.49 43.46 10.91
CA SER A 223 23.43 43.99 11.78
C SER A 223 22.04 43.45 11.47
N ASN A 224 21.83 42.91 10.26
CA ASN A 224 20.53 42.45 9.78
C ASN A 224 20.51 40.93 9.52
N SER A 225 21.54 40.20 9.97
CA SER A 225 21.62 38.76 9.75
C SER A 225 20.59 37.99 10.59
N THR A 226 19.95 37.00 9.98
CA THR A 226 19.05 36.05 10.64
C THR A 226 19.63 34.63 10.64
N ASP A 227 20.90 34.49 10.28
CA ASP A 227 21.59 33.21 10.21
C ASP A 227 21.96 32.72 11.62
N ALA A 228 21.87 31.41 11.84
CA ALA A 228 22.39 30.80 13.05
C ALA A 228 23.93 30.82 13.06
N VAL A 229 24.54 31.23 14.17
CA VAL A 229 26.01 31.24 14.32
C VAL A 229 26.54 29.85 14.66
N THR A 230 27.69 29.51 14.08
CA THR A 230 28.37 28.24 14.36
C THR A 230 29.22 28.32 15.62
N GLY A 231 29.55 27.16 16.20
CA GLY A 231 30.47 27.08 17.33
C GLY A 231 31.86 27.66 17.03
N ALA A 232 32.35 27.54 15.78
CA ALA A 232 33.64 28.12 15.38
C ALA A 232 33.64 29.66 15.43
N GLN A 233 32.53 30.29 15.06
CA GLN A 233 32.40 31.75 15.12
C GLN A 233 32.34 32.25 16.56
N LEU A 234 31.56 31.58 17.43
CA LEU A 234 31.53 31.92 18.85
C LEU A 234 32.88 31.68 19.52
N PHE A 235 33.59 30.61 19.14
CA PHE A 235 34.93 30.33 19.63
C PHE A 235 35.92 31.46 19.29
N ALA A 236 35.91 31.96 18.04
CA ALA A 236 36.76 33.09 17.64
C ALA A 236 36.48 34.36 18.47
N THR A 237 35.20 34.66 18.73
CA THR A 237 34.83 35.76 19.65
C THR A 237 35.39 35.52 21.05
N ASN A 238 35.25 34.31 21.59
CA ASN A 238 35.73 34.00 22.93
C ASN A 238 37.26 34.07 23.05
N THR A 239 38.00 33.72 21.99
CA THR A 239 39.45 33.94 21.94
C THR A 239 39.81 35.43 22.06
N ASN A 240 39.07 36.30 21.37
CA ASN A 240 39.27 37.75 21.49
C ASN A 240 38.94 38.27 22.88
N VAL A 241 37.91 37.73 23.55
CA VAL A 241 37.57 38.07 24.94
C VAL A 241 38.70 37.68 25.89
N THR A 242 39.26 36.48 25.76
CA THR A 242 40.42 36.06 26.57
C THR A 242 41.63 36.98 26.35
N ASN A 243 41.93 37.35 25.10
CA ASN A 243 43.03 38.30 24.83
C ASN A 243 42.81 39.69 25.48
N ILE A 244 41.55 40.11 25.63
CA ILE A 244 41.22 41.35 26.34
C ILE A 244 41.41 41.18 27.85
N ASP A 245 40.97 40.04 28.40
CA ASP A 245 41.15 39.70 29.82
C ASP A 245 42.65 39.74 30.21
N ASP A 246 43.51 39.10 29.41
CA ASP A 246 44.97 39.12 29.63
C ASP A 246 45.54 40.55 29.61
N ARG A 247 45.07 41.39 28.68
CA ARG A 247 45.47 42.81 28.61
C ARG A 247 45.01 43.58 29.84
N VAL A 248 43.82 43.31 30.36
CA VAL A 248 43.31 43.94 31.59
C VAL A 248 44.16 43.52 32.78
N THR A 249 44.49 42.23 32.94
CA THR A 249 45.38 41.76 33.99
C THR A 249 46.76 42.44 33.93
N SER A 250 47.32 42.64 32.73
CA SER A 250 48.57 43.38 32.57
C SER A 250 48.44 44.83 33.04
N VAL A 251 47.36 45.51 32.65
CA VAL A 251 47.09 46.90 33.07
C VAL A 251 46.90 46.99 34.59
N GLU A 252 46.21 46.04 35.21
CA GLU A 252 46.08 45.96 36.66
C GLU A 252 47.44 45.82 37.35
N GLY A 253 48.34 45.00 36.80
CA GLY A 253 49.72 44.88 37.27
C GLY A 253 50.52 46.18 37.15
N ASP A 254 50.41 46.87 36.03
CA ASP A 254 51.07 48.16 35.81
C ASP A 254 50.53 49.23 36.78
N VAL A 255 49.22 49.28 37.00
CA VAL A 255 48.57 50.20 37.95
C VAL A 255 49.03 49.94 39.38
N ASN A 256 49.16 48.68 39.79
CA ASN A 256 49.70 48.33 41.11
C ASN A 256 51.16 48.80 41.26
N THR A 257 51.99 48.57 40.25
CA THR A 257 53.40 49.02 40.23
C THR A 257 53.52 50.55 40.32
N ILE A 258 52.64 51.26 39.62
CA ILE A 258 52.53 52.73 39.73
C ILE A 258 52.12 53.13 41.15
N GLY A 259 51.15 52.43 41.74
CA GLY A 259 50.72 52.64 43.13
C GLY A 259 51.85 52.51 44.15
N ASP A 260 52.68 51.46 44.02
CA ASP A 260 53.85 51.23 44.87
C ASP A 260 54.90 52.35 44.70
N THR A 261 55.20 52.71 43.45
CA THR A 261 56.13 53.80 43.12
C THR A 261 55.68 55.13 43.74
N ILE A 262 54.38 55.45 43.64
CA ILE A 262 53.80 56.65 44.25
C ILE A 262 53.95 56.61 45.76
N THR A 263 53.72 55.46 46.39
CA THR A 263 53.89 55.29 47.85
C THR A 263 55.34 55.50 48.28
N THR A 264 56.33 54.98 47.53
CA THR A 264 57.75 55.24 47.78
C THR A 264 58.08 56.73 47.66
N ILE A 265 57.65 57.37 46.57
CA ILE A 265 57.87 58.82 46.36
C ILE A 265 57.25 59.63 47.50
N GLN A 266 56.04 59.30 47.93
CA GLN A 266 55.38 59.95 49.07
C GLN A 266 56.20 59.81 50.36
N GLY A 267 56.80 58.64 50.60
CA GLY A 267 57.72 58.41 51.72
C GLY A 267 58.99 59.26 51.63
N ASP A 268 59.64 59.27 50.47
CA ASP A 268 60.85 60.07 50.23
C ASP A 268 60.59 61.56 50.38
N VAL A 269 59.50 62.07 49.81
CA VAL A 269 59.07 63.47 49.95
C VAL A 269 58.78 63.82 51.41
N THR A 270 58.14 62.91 52.16
CA THR A 270 57.90 63.10 53.60
C THR A 270 59.21 63.17 54.37
N ASN A 271 60.17 62.29 54.08
CA ASN A 271 61.50 62.29 54.71
C ASN A 271 62.26 63.58 54.42
N ILE A 272 62.30 64.02 53.16
CA ILE A 272 62.92 65.30 52.77
C ILE A 272 62.23 66.47 53.50
N THR A 273 60.90 66.49 53.51
CA THR A 273 60.13 67.55 54.19
C THR A 273 60.46 67.61 55.68
N ASN A 274 60.54 66.45 56.35
CA ASN A 274 60.93 66.35 57.76
C ASN A 274 62.38 66.81 57.97
N GLN A 275 63.31 66.39 57.12
CA GLN A 275 64.72 66.78 57.20
C GLN A 275 64.93 68.29 57.00
N VAL A 276 64.23 68.90 56.04
CA VAL A 276 64.28 70.34 55.78
C VAL A 276 63.65 71.12 56.94
N THR A 277 62.46 70.72 57.39
CA THR A 277 61.76 71.39 58.51
C THR A 277 62.55 71.25 59.83
N SER A 278 63.19 70.10 60.06
CA SER A 278 64.05 69.87 61.22
C SER A 278 65.47 70.42 61.05
N GLY A 279 65.84 70.92 59.87
CA GLY A 279 67.18 71.41 59.57
C GLY A 279 68.29 70.37 59.74
N THR A 280 67.98 69.09 59.52
CA THR A 280 68.93 67.97 59.68
C THR A 280 69.59 67.53 58.37
N ALA A 281 69.18 68.10 57.23
CA ALA A 281 69.81 67.89 55.92
C ALA A 281 70.15 69.21 55.23
N GLY A 282 71.12 69.17 54.31
CA GLY A 282 71.66 70.33 53.60
C GLY A 282 73.02 70.78 54.13
N VAL A 283 73.56 71.86 53.52
CA VAL A 283 74.88 72.44 53.85
C VAL A 283 74.89 73.29 55.12
N VAL A 284 73.72 73.71 55.60
CA VAL A 284 73.55 74.38 56.89
C VAL A 284 72.55 73.56 57.68
N GLN A 285 72.99 72.97 58.79
CA GLN A 285 72.15 72.15 59.64
C GLN A 285 71.99 72.80 61.02
N ARG A 286 70.85 72.55 61.68
CA ARG A 286 70.63 72.95 63.07
C ARG A 286 71.35 71.98 64.01
N VAL A 287 71.96 72.52 65.05
CA VAL A 287 72.56 71.70 66.11
C VAL A 287 71.45 71.10 66.97
N ALA A 288 71.51 69.79 67.20
CA ALA A 288 70.61 69.12 68.13
C ALA A 288 70.95 69.51 69.59
N PRO A 289 69.97 69.66 70.48
CA PRO A 289 70.24 69.90 71.89
C PRO A 289 71.01 68.72 72.50
N GLU A 290 72.02 69.01 73.35
CA GLU A 290 72.94 68.00 73.92
C GLU A 290 72.26 66.99 74.86
N GLN A 291 71.01 67.23 75.28
CA GLN A 291 70.17 66.30 76.03
C GLN A 291 68.73 66.35 75.51
N ALA A 292 68.02 65.22 75.56
CA ALA A 292 66.59 65.17 75.26
C ALA A 292 65.85 66.09 76.25
N ASN A 293 65.39 67.26 75.76
CA ASN A 293 64.76 68.37 76.50
C ASN A 293 65.69 69.53 76.96
N GLY A 294 66.93 69.60 76.48
CA GLY A 294 67.76 70.81 76.62
C GLY A 294 67.19 72.01 75.84
N PRO A 295 67.52 73.27 76.22
CA PRO A 295 67.04 74.44 75.49
C PRO A 295 67.49 74.36 74.03
N ALA A 296 66.57 74.56 73.10
CA ALA A 296 66.88 74.57 71.67
C ALA A 296 67.96 75.61 71.39
N THR A 297 69.14 75.17 70.97
CA THR A 297 70.19 76.07 70.52
C THR A 297 69.84 76.47 69.09
N ASN A 298 69.54 77.75 68.84
CA ASN A 298 69.37 78.29 67.48
C ASN A 298 70.70 78.35 66.69
N ALA A 299 71.61 77.42 66.98
CA ALA A 299 72.92 77.34 66.37
C ALA A 299 72.82 76.64 65.01
N LEU A 300 73.42 77.28 64.01
CA LEU A 300 73.53 76.79 62.63
C LEU A 300 74.98 76.42 62.38
N VAL A 301 75.20 75.24 61.78
CA VAL A 301 76.54 74.75 61.44
C VAL A 301 76.61 74.45 59.96
N LEU A 302 77.68 74.94 59.33
CA LEU A 302 78.03 74.58 57.96
C LEU A 302 78.64 73.18 57.94
N THR A 303 78.06 72.30 57.15
CA THR A 303 78.55 70.92 56.99
C THR A 303 79.26 70.75 55.64
N ALA A 304 80.35 70.00 55.65
CA ALA A 304 80.98 69.49 54.44
C ALA A 304 80.07 68.46 53.74
N ILE A 305 80.42 68.05 52.51
CA ILE A 305 79.77 66.91 51.84
C ILE A 305 79.80 65.69 52.77
N ASN A 306 78.65 65.05 52.98
CA ASN A 306 78.43 63.94 53.92
C ASN A 306 78.65 64.27 55.41
N GLY A 307 78.86 65.54 55.77
CA GLY A 307 78.95 66.01 57.14
C GLY A 307 77.56 66.17 57.81
N THR A 308 77.55 66.09 59.14
CA THR A 308 76.34 66.30 59.96
C THR A 308 76.55 67.45 60.93
N ALA A 309 75.47 67.96 61.55
CA ALA A 309 75.61 69.00 62.57
C ALA A 309 76.52 68.60 63.75
N ALA A 310 76.57 67.30 64.11
CA ALA A 310 77.43 66.77 65.18
C ALA A 310 78.88 66.53 64.74
N GLN A 311 79.08 66.25 63.45
CA GLN A 311 80.40 66.05 62.83
C GLN A 311 80.46 66.84 61.52
N PRO A 312 80.76 68.15 61.60
CA PRO A 312 80.61 69.05 60.45
C PRO A 312 81.58 68.76 59.30
N GLY A 313 82.67 68.04 59.58
CA GLY A 313 83.76 67.81 58.62
C GLY A 313 84.69 69.01 58.50
N ALA A 314 85.34 69.14 57.33
CA ALA A 314 86.26 70.25 57.07
C ALA A 314 85.53 71.61 57.09
N ALA A 315 86.21 72.65 57.58
CA ALA A 315 85.67 74.01 57.61
C ALA A 315 85.23 74.47 56.20
N GLN A 316 83.99 74.96 56.11
CA GLN A 316 83.43 75.47 54.87
C GLN A 316 83.68 76.98 54.78
N ARG A 317 83.95 77.47 53.57
CA ARG A 317 84.15 78.90 53.32
C ARG A 317 82.90 79.49 52.65
N LEU A 318 82.25 80.43 53.33
CA LEU A 318 81.21 81.26 52.72
C LEU A 318 81.87 82.34 51.85
N SER A 319 81.64 82.29 50.55
CA SER A 319 82.05 83.34 49.62
C SER A 319 80.83 84.12 49.15
N ASN A 320 80.98 85.43 48.90
CA ASN A 320 79.91 86.34 48.47
C ASN A 320 78.88 86.73 49.55
N LEU A 321 79.33 86.93 50.80
CA LEU A 321 78.55 87.64 51.82
C LEU A 321 78.80 89.14 51.69
N ALA A 322 77.75 89.94 51.53
CA ALA A 322 77.86 91.38 51.71
C ALA A 322 78.10 91.68 53.20
N ALA A 323 79.02 92.60 53.48
CA ALA A 323 79.40 93.00 54.84
C ALA A 323 78.27 93.75 55.57
#